data_AF-A0A7G6VU27-F1
#
_entry.id   AF-A0A7G6VU27-F1
#
_cell.length_a   1.000
_cell.length_b   1.000
_cell.length_c   1.000
_cell.angle_alpha   90.00
_cell.angle_beta   90.00
_cell.angle_gamma   90.00
#
_symmetry.space_group_name_H-M   'P 1'
#
loop_
_entity.id
_entity.type
_entity.pdbx_description
1 polymer ?
#
loop_
_entity_poly.entity_id
_entity_poly.type
_entity_poly.pdbx_seq_one_letter_code
_entity_poly.pdbx_strand_id
1 'polypeptide(L)'
;MAIAATFSISLGSCTTQSSRDAELKAAIAAADAAKESAAKTAGESEYADAMQSMPMGAVCWAAILEAVSSYGQRCIADESEDFRAALDEARLRLDRKFLGSAWSEERLAAFKRQMGEADTPKAELCSNADALGIYRETEKPGSEWLFKITDDLVSRPGPPEWGTCF
;
A
#
# COMPACT_ATOMS: atom_id res chain seq x y z
N MET A 1 -76.20 -38.08 5.08
CA MET A 1 -77.45 -37.31 4.99
C MET A 1 -77.06 -35.84 5.08
N ALA A 2 -77.23 -35.07 3.99
CA ALA A 2 -77.21 -33.58 3.92
C ALA A 2 -75.92 -32.84 4.37
N ILE A 3 -75.43 -31.72 3.82
CA ILE A 3 -75.83 -30.76 2.77
C ILE A 3 -74.54 -30.02 2.34
N ALA A 4 -74.48 -29.63 1.07
CA ALA A 4 -73.46 -28.76 0.49
C ALA A 4 -73.57 -27.30 0.98
N ALA A 5 -72.46 -26.56 0.96
CA ALA A 5 -72.51 -25.10 0.73
C ALA A 5 -71.22 -24.59 0.10
N THR A 6 -71.37 -24.15 -1.14
CA THR A 6 -70.45 -23.39 -1.98
C THR A 6 -70.29 -21.97 -1.44
N PHE A 7 -69.09 -21.40 -1.49
CA PHE A 7 -68.91 -19.95 -1.55
C PHE A 7 -67.81 -19.59 -2.55
N SER A 8 -68.22 -18.86 -3.59
CA SER A 8 -67.40 -18.19 -4.59
C SER A 8 -66.93 -16.83 -4.06
N ILE A 9 -65.63 -16.56 -4.07
CA ILE A 9 -65.01 -15.22 -3.99
C ILE A 9 -63.60 -15.39 -4.59
N SER A 10 -62.98 -14.53 -5.38
CA SER A 10 -63.35 -13.43 -6.26
C SER A 10 -62.05 -13.16 -7.04
N LEU A 11 -62.13 -12.90 -8.34
CA LEU A 11 -61.00 -12.49 -9.17
C LEU A 11 -60.56 -11.07 -8.77
N GLY A 12 -59.31 -10.92 -8.34
CA GLY A 12 -58.75 -9.58 -8.14
C GLY A 12 -57.36 -9.59 -7.51
N SER A 13 -56.31 -9.82 -8.29
CA SER A 13 -54.92 -9.51 -7.92
C SER A 13 -53.99 -9.60 -9.14
N CYS A 14 -54.03 -8.61 -10.04
CA CYS A 14 -52.97 -8.44 -11.05
C CYS A 14 -52.39 -7.02 -11.09
N THR A 15 -53.07 -6.02 -10.51
CA THR A 15 -52.65 -4.61 -10.64
C THR A 15 -51.63 -4.16 -9.59
N THR A 16 -51.58 -4.81 -8.42
CA THR A 16 -50.69 -4.44 -7.30
C THR A 16 -49.29 -5.06 -7.39
N GLN A 17 -49.08 -6.09 -8.21
CA GLN A 17 -47.78 -6.75 -8.34
C GLN A 17 -46.85 -5.99 -9.30
N SER A 18 -47.40 -5.50 -10.42
CA SER A 18 -46.65 -4.73 -11.42
C SER A 18 -46.12 -3.39 -10.88
N SER A 19 -46.88 -2.70 -10.02
CA SER A 19 -46.41 -1.43 -9.41
C SER A 19 -45.29 -1.69 -8.39
N ARG A 20 -45.41 -2.76 -7.60
CA ARG A 20 -44.40 -3.15 -6.61
C ARG A 20 -43.10 -3.61 -7.26
N ASP A 21 -43.18 -4.29 -8.39
CA ASP A 21 -42.00 -4.70 -9.16
C ASP A 21 -41.29 -3.50 -9.79
N ALA A 22 -42.04 -2.47 -10.22
CA ALA A 22 -41.48 -1.22 -10.72
C ALA A 22 -40.83 -0.38 -9.61
N GLU A 23 -41.48 -0.28 -8.44
CA GLU A 23 -40.93 0.39 -7.25
C GLU A 23 -39.68 -0.30 -6.73
N LEU A 24 -39.65 -1.64 -6.70
CA LEU A 24 -38.48 -2.42 -6.27
C LEU A 24 -37.29 -2.23 -7.23
N LYS A 25 -37.53 -2.23 -8.54
CA LYS A 25 -36.47 -1.95 -9.54
C LYS A 25 -35.93 -0.53 -9.41
N ALA A 26 -36.80 0.45 -9.18
CA ALA A 26 -36.38 1.83 -8.96
C ALA A 26 -35.57 1.98 -7.67
N ALA A 27 -35.95 1.29 -6.60
CA ALA A 27 -35.23 1.29 -5.32
C ALA A 27 -33.85 0.62 -5.43
N ILE A 28 -33.74 -0.49 -6.18
CA ILE A 28 -32.45 -1.15 -6.45
C ILE A 28 -31.54 -0.24 -7.28
N ALA A 29 -32.06 0.36 -8.36
CA ALA A 29 -31.28 1.28 -9.18
C ALA A 29 -30.83 2.53 -8.40
N ALA A 30 -31.66 3.04 -7.49
CA ALA A 30 -31.29 4.14 -6.61
C ALA A 30 -30.23 3.73 -5.57
N ALA A 31 -30.31 2.51 -5.04
CA ALA A 31 -29.31 1.96 -4.13
C ALA A 31 -27.96 1.71 -4.84
N ASP A 32 -27.98 1.23 -6.08
CA ASP A 32 -26.78 1.02 -6.90
C ASP A 32 -26.14 2.37 -7.27
N ALA A 33 -26.94 3.36 -7.67
CA ALA A 33 -26.45 4.72 -7.92
C ALA A 33 -25.92 5.41 -6.65
N ALA A 34 -26.53 5.15 -5.49
CA ALA A 34 -26.03 5.61 -4.20
C ALA A 34 -24.70 4.93 -3.82
N LYS A 35 -24.52 3.66 -4.20
CA LYS A 35 -23.30 2.89 -3.96
C LYS A 35 -22.16 3.33 -4.89
N GLU A 36 -22.44 3.59 -6.16
CA GLU A 36 -21.48 4.18 -7.11
C GLU A 36 -21.10 5.61 -6.74
N SER A 37 -22.06 6.44 -6.29
CA SER A 37 -21.76 7.79 -5.82
C SER A 37 -21.00 7.79 -4.50
N ALA A 38 -21.29 6.88 -3.57
CA ALA A 38 -20.51 6.71 -2.33
C ALA A 38 -19.08 6.23 -2.60
N ALA A 39 -18.87 5.34 -3.56
CA ALA A 39 -17.53 4.93 -4.02
C ALA A 39 -16.75 6.09 -4.69
N LYS A 40 -17.45 7.12 -5.19
CA LYS A 40 -16.86 8.29 -5.84
C LYS A 40 -16.73 9.51 -4.92
N THR A 41 -17.41 9.52 -3.76
CA THR A 41 -17.41 10.65 -2.80
C THR A 41 -16.78 10.32 -1.44
N ALA A 42 -16.37 9.07 -1.20
CA ALA A 42 -15.45 8.78 -0.11
C ALA A 42 -14.07 9.33 -0.47
N GLY A 43 -13.46 10.11 0.43
CA GLY A 43 -12.20 10.83 0.26
C GLY A 43 -10.93 10.00 0.00
N GLU A 44 -11.04 8.82 -0.62
CA GLU A 44 -9.92 8.04 -1.14
C GLU A 44 -9.20 8.77 -2.29
N SER A 45 -9.92 9.45 -3.19
CA SER A 45 -9.29 10.18 -4.31
C SER A 45 -8.53 11.42 -3.82
N GLU A 46 -9.14 12.28 -3.00
CA GLU A 46 -8.49 13.51 -2.53
C GLU A 46 -7.31 13.20 -1.59
N TYR A 47 -7.42 12.14 -0.78
CA TYR A 47 -6.32 11.64 0.05
C TYR A 47 -5.21 10.97 -0.77
N ALA A 48 -5.54 10.15 -1.76
CA ALA A 48 -4.56 9.53 -2.64
C ALA A 48 -3.82 10.57 -3.50
N ASP A 49 -4.54 11.57 -4.02
CA ASP A 49 -3.97 12.69 -4.77
C ASP A 49 -3.07 13.56 -3.87
N ALA A 50 -3.48 13.81 -2.62
CA ALA A 50 -2.67 14.52 -1.63
C ALA A 50 -1.43 13.70 -1.23
N MET A 51 -1.56 12.38 -1.05
CA MET A 51 -0.42 11.50 -0.79
C MET A 51 0.56 11.55 -1.97
N GLN A 52 0.13 11.35 -3.21
CA GLN A 52 1.00 11.44 -4.41
C GLN A 52 1.71 12.78 -4.56
N SER A 53 1.15 13.87 -4.02
CA SER A 53 1.77 15.21 -4.07
C SER A 53 2.89 15.43 -3.03
N MET A 54 2.99 14.60 -2.00
CA MET A 54 4.04 14.76 -0.99
C MET A 54 5.37 14.22 -1.51
N PRO A 55 6.49 14.94 -1.30
CA PRO A 55 7.80 14.45 -1.69
C PRO A 55 8.16 13.19 -0.90
N MET A 56 8.95 12.30 -1.52
CA MET A 56 9.52 11.13 -0.83
C MET A 56 10.21 11.56 0.46
N GLY A 57 9.97 10.85 1.56
CA GLY A 57 10.57 11.15 2.86
C GLY A 57 11.77 10.25 3.18
N ALA A 58 12.61 10.72 4.09
CA ALA A 58 13.83 10.01 4.50
C ALA A 58 13.53 8.68 5.18
N VAL A 59 12.43 8.57 5.94
CA VAL A 59 12.04 7.30 6.59
C VAL A 59 11.59 6.28 5.55
N CYS A 60 10.81 6.71 4.55
CA CYS A 60 10.40 5.81 3.48
C CYS A 60 11.61 5.30 2.67
N TRP A 61 12.48 6.21 2.25
CA TRP A 61 13.67 5.82 1.50
C TRP A 61 14.55 4.86 2.29
N ALA A 62 14.75 5.10 3.59
CA ALA A 62 15.46 4.16 4.45
C ALA A 62 14.78 2.78 4.50
N ALA A 63 13.45 2.73 4.59
CA ALA A 63 12.72 1.46 4.60
C ALA A 63 12.96 0.66 3.31
N ILE A 64 12.94 1.33 2.14
CA ILE A 64 13.27 0.72 0.85
C ILE A 64 14.70 0.18 0.87
N LEU A 65 15.68 0.96 1.32
CA LEU A 65 17.07 0.53 1.34
C LEU A 65 17.33 -0.65 2.29
N GLU A 66 16.65 -0.70 3.44
CA GLU A 66 16.72 -1.86 4.35
C GLU A 66 16.14 -3.12 3.72
N ALA A 67 14.99 -3.01 3.04
CA ALA A 67 14.39 -4.12 2.31
C ALA A 67 15.28 -4.60 1.15
N VAL A 68 15.76 -3.67 0.31
CA VAL A 68 16.65 -3.96 -0.83
C VAL A 68 17.93 -4.64 -0.36
N SER A 69 18.52 -4.18 0.75
CA SER A 69 19.72 -4.82 1.31
C SER A 69 19.45 -6.24 1.76
N SER A 70 18.30 -6.48 2.42
CA SER A 70 17.89 -7.82 2.82
C SER A 70 17.67 -8.74 1.62
N TYR A 71 17.01 -8.25 0.57
CA TYR A 71 16.79 -9.03 -0.66
C TYR A 71 18.10 -9.37 -1.36
N GLY A 72 19.00 -8.40 -1.51
CA GLY A 72 20.34 -8.60 -2.10
C GLY A 72 21.09 -9.71 -1.38
N GLN A 73 21.30 -9.54 -0.07
CA GLN A 73 22.08 -10.47 0.75
C GLN A 73 21.48 -11.89 0.83
N ARG A 74 20.16 -12.00 0.78
CA ARG A 74 19.47 -13.26 1.09
C ARG A 74 19.00 -13.99 -0.16
N CYS A 75 18.67 -13.28 -1.24
CA CYS A 75 17.97 -13.84 -2.40
C CYS A 75 18.74 -13.70 -3.72
N ILE A 76 19.72 -12.79 -3.82
CA ILE A 76 20.48 -12.56 -5.06
C ILE A 76 21.85 -13.25 -4.94
N ALA A 77 22.08 -14.29 -5.74
CA ALA A 77 23.31 -15.08 -5.67
C ALA A 77 24.55 -14.29 -6.14
N ASP A 78 24.39 -13.50 -7.21
CA ASP A 78 25.46 -12.75 -7.86
C ASP A 78 25.22 -11.23 -7.72
N GLU A 79 24.96 -10.77 -6.49
CA GLU A 79 24.80 -9.34 -6.19
C GLU A 79 26.08 -8.56 -6.55
N SER A 80 25.91 -7.43 -7.24
CA SER A 80 27.01 -6.55 -7.59
C SER A 80 27.69 -6.00 -6.33
N GLU A 81 28.99 -6.23 -6.18
CA GLU A 81 29.75 -5.74 -5.01
C GLU A 81 29.74 -4.21 -4.92
N ASP A 82 29.81 -3.53 -6.06
CA ASP A 82 29.75 -2.07 -6.14
C ASP A 82 28.37 -1.54 -5.72
N PHE A 83 27.30 -2.22 -6.13
CA PHE A 83 25.95 -1.83 -5.73
C PHE A 83 25.74 -2.06 -4.23
N ARG A 84 26.15 -3.21 -3.71
CA ARG A 84 26.11 -3.52 -2.28
C ARG A 84 26.86 -2.48 -1.44
N ALA A 85 28.08 -2.11 -1.86
CA ALA A 85 28.87 -1.09 -1.18
C ALA A 85 28.18 0.28 -1.19
N ALA A 86 27.61 0.69 -2.34
CA ALA A 86 26.87 1.95 -2.44
C ALA A 86 25.61 1.96 -1.57
N LEU A 87 24.88 0.84 -1.55
CA LEU A 87 23.69 0.65 -0.72
C LEU A 87 24.01 0.76 0.77
N ASP A 88 25.07 0.09 1.23
CA ASP A 88 25.51 0.16 2.62
C ASP A 88 25.94 1.57 3.01
N GLU A 89 26.64 2.29 2.12
CA GLU A 89 27.01 3.67 2.38
C GLU A 89 25.79 4.61 2.47
N ALA A 90 24.81 4.47 1.59
CA ALA A 90 23.58 5.26 1.65
C ALA A 90 22.77 5.00 2.93
N ARG A 91 22.65 3.73 3.34
CA ARG A 91 22.04 3.36 4.63
C ARG A 91 22.75 4.02 5.80
N LEU A 92 24.09 3.99 5.83
CA LEU A 92 24.87 4.67 6.87
C LEU A 92 24.66 6.19 6.89
N ARG A 93 24.48 6.84 5.74
CA ARG A 93 24.15 8.27 5.67
C ARG A 93 22.79 8.57 6.30
N LEU A 94 21.78 7.73 6.06
CA LEU A 94 20.45 7.85 6.68
C LEU A 94 20.47 7.54 8.17
N ASP A 95 21.20 6.51 8.59
CA ASP A 95 21.40 6.17 10.00
C ASP A 95 21.95 7.37 10.77
N ARG A 96 22.97 8.06 10.23
CA ARG A 96 23.50 9.30 10.82
C ARG A 96 22.45 10.41 10.92
N LYS A 97 21.58 10.59 9.91
CA LYS A 97 20.48 11.56 9.97
C LYS A 97 19.50 11.21 11.10
N PHE A 98 19.12 9.94 11.20
CA PHE A 98 18.20 9.48 12.23
C PHE A 98 18.78 9.66 13.64
N LEU A 99 20.02 9.23 13.87
CA LEU A 99 20.70 9.38 15.16
C LEU A 99 21.06 10.83 15.50
N GLY A 100 21.29 11.67 14.50
CA GLY A 100 21.42 13.12 14.68
C GLY A 100 20.09 13.82 15.00
N SER A 101 18.97 13.11 14.84
CA SER A 101 17.64 13.52 15.29
C SER A 101 17.30 12.82 16.63
N ALA A 102 16.06 12.94 17.11
CA ALA A 102 15.64 12.34 18.38
C ALA A 102 15.42 10.80 18.32
N TRP A 103 16.01 10.08 17.36
CA TRP A 103 15.93 8.61 17.34
C TRP A 103 17.03 8.01 18.21
N SER A 104 16.68 7.01 19.02
CA SER A 104 17.65 6.18 19.73
C SER A 104 18.22 5.10 18.82
N GLU A 105 19.38 4.57 19.18
CA GLU A 105 19.97 3.40 18.52
C GLU A 105 19.04 2.19 18.56
N GLU A 106 18.33 1.97 19.67
CA GLU A 106 17.36 0.89 19.81
C GLU A 106 16.19 1.05 18.83
N ARG A 107 15.64 2.26 18.71
CA ARG A 107 14.57 2.57 17.75
C ARG A 107 15.03 2.35 16.31
N LEU A 108 16.26 2.78 15.99
CA LEU A 108 16.84 2.58 14.67
C LEU A 108 17.05 1.09 14.37
N ALA A 109 17.58 0.32 15.32
CA ALA A 109 17.77 -1.11 15.17
C ALA A 109 16.44 -1.85 14.98
N ALA A 110 15.40 -1.50 15.74
CA ALA A 110 14.06 -2.05 15.58
C ALA A 110 13.47 -1.73 14.20
N PHE A 111 13.62 -0.49 13.73
CA PHE A 111 13.21 -0.08 12.39
C PHE A 111 13.91 -0.90 11.29
N LYS A 112 15.24 -1.03 11.36
CA LYS A 112 16.02 -1.80 10.38
C LYS A 112 15.65 -3.28 10.36
N ARG A 113 15.42 -3.88 11.52
CA ARG A 113 14.93 -5.26 11.63
C ARG A 113 13.57 -5.43 10.96
N GLN A 114 12.65 -4.50 11.22
CA GLN A 114 11.29 -4.54 10.68
C GLN A 114 11.28 -4.34 9.16
N MET A 115 11.90 -3.26 8.67
CA MET A 115 11.90 -2.92 7.24
C MET A 115 12.79 -3.84 6.40
N GLY A 116 13.86 -4.37 7.00
CA GLY A 116 14.71 -5.38 6.38
C GLY A 116 14.11 -6.80 6.46
N GLU A 117 12.86 -6.97 6.92
CA GLU A 117 12.19 -8.27 6.94
C GLU A 117 13.02 -9.39 7.62
N ALA A 118 13.70 -9.04 8.72
CA ALA A 118 14.65 -9.95 9.36
C ALA A 118 13.99 -11.25 9.86
N ASP A 119 12.70 -11.17 10.21
CA ASP A 119 11.90 -12.28 10.72
C ASP A 119 11.13 -13.05 9.62
N THR A 120 11.10 -12.54 8.38
CA THR A 120 10.47 -13.23 7.24
C THR A 120 11.31 -14.45 6.84
N PRO A 121 10.74 -15.65 6.67
CA PRO A 121 11.48 -16.81 6.18
C PRO A 121 12.11 -16.57 4.80
N LYS A 122 13.35 -17.03 4.60
CA LYS A 122 14.07 -16.85 3.32
C LYS A 122 13.29 -17.40 2.11
N ALA A 123 12.63 -18.55 2.26
CA ALA A 123 11.87 -19.15 1.16
C ALA A 123 10.69 -18.27 0.73
N GLU A 124 10.01 -17.63 1.69
CA GLU A 124 8.92 -16.69 1.42
C GLU A 124 9.48 -15.43 0.74
N LEU A 125 10.50 -14.81 1.35
CA LEU A 125 11.16 -13.62 0.85
C LEU A 125 11.64 -13.77 -0.61
N CYS A 126 12.37 -14.84 -0.90
CA CYS A 126 12.97 -15.06 -2.21
C CYS A 126 12.00 -15.62 -3.26
N SER A 127 10.76 -15.93 -2.87
CA SER A 127 9.68 -16.30 -3.79
C SER A 127 8.77 -15.13 -4.17
N ASN A 128 8.90 -14.00 -3.46
CA ASN A 128 8.08 -12.81 -3.69
C ASN A 128 8.60 -12.00 -4.89
N ALA A 129 7.92 -12.10 -6.03
CA ALA A 129 8.31 -11.43 -7.26
C ALA A 129 8.28 -9.89 -7.15
N ASP A 130 7.33 -9.34 -6.40
CA ASP A 130 7.19 -7.88 -6.24
C ASP A 130 8.34 -7.32 -5.41
N ALA A 131 8.70 -8.00 -4.32
CA ALA A 131 9.86 -7.65 -3.49
C ALA A 131 11.17 -7.67 -4.29
N LEU A 132 11.38 -8.72 -5.09
CA LEU A 132 12.54 -8.80 -5.98
C LEU A 132 12.51 -7.76 -7.12
N GLY A 133 11.31 -7.33 -7.54
CA GLY A 133 11.12 -6.20 -8.45
C GLY A 133 11.68 -4.90 -7.89
N ILE A 134 11.45 -4.62 -6.60
CA ILE A 134 11.98 -3.44 -5.91
C ILE A 134 13.51 -3.43 -5.92
N TYR A 135 14.15 -4.58 -5.63
CA TYR A 135 15.62 -4.70 -5.71
C TYR A 135 16.13 -4.30 -7.11
N ARG A 136 15.54 -4.90 -8.17
CA ARG A 136 15.98 -4.67 -9.55
C ARG A 136 15.79 -3.24 -10.00
N GLU A 137 14.67 -2.61 -9.66
CA GLU A 137 14.42 -1.21 -10.03
C GLU A 137 15.25 -0.22 -9.21
N THR A 138 15.71 -0.62 -8.01
CA THR A 138 16.67 0.18 -7.22
C THR A 138 18.10 0.04 -7.75
N GLU A 139 18.48 -1.16 -8.21
CA GLU A 139 19.81 -1.45 -8.76
C GLU A 139 20.02 -0.82 -10.15
N LYS A 140 19.00 -0.89 -11.01
CA LYS A 140 19.06 -0.51 -12.43
C LYS A 140 19.56 0.92 -12.71
N PRO A 141 19.20 1.98 -11.94
CA PRO A 141 19.76 3.32 -12.12
C PRO A 141 21.23 3.47 -11.69
N GLY A 142 21.75 2.52 -10.89
CA GLY A 142 23.12 2.52 -10.39
C GLY A 142 23.36 3.39 -9.16
N SER A 143 24.61 3.37 -8.68
CA SER A 143 25.03 3.99 -7.41
C SER A 143 24.91 5.52 -7.39
N GLU A 144 25.14 6.20 -8.52
CA GLU A 144 25.03 7.67 -8.59
C GLU A 144 23.60 8.15 -8.27
N TRP A 145 22.59 7.47 -8.84
CA TRP A 145 21.20 7.80 -8.59
C TRP A 145 20.80 7.53 -7.13
N LEU A 146 21.26 6.41 -6.57
CA LEU A 146 21.05 6.04 -5.17
C LEU A 146 21.64 7.08 -4.21
N PHE A 147 22.85 7.58 -4.48
CA PHE A 147 23.45 8.66 -3.69
C PHE A 147 22.72 9.98 -3.88
N LYS A 148 22.32 10.33 -5.10
CA LYS A 148 21.59 11.57 -5.37
C LYS A 148 20.32 11.68 -4.52
N ILE A 149 19.51 10.62 -4.45
CA ILE A 149 18.29 10.59 -3.64
C ILE A 149 18.62 10.68 -2.16
N THR A 150 19.60 9.87 -1.72
CA THR A 150 20.00 9.83 -0.32
C THR A 150 20.51 11.17 0.17
N ASP A 151 21.36 11.84 -0.62
CA ASP A 151 21.96 13.11 -0.26
C ASP A 151 20.94 14.25 -0.25
N ASP A 152 19.98 14.26 -1.19
CA ASP A 152 18.84 15.17 -1.15
C ASP A 152 18.08 15.04 0.19
N LEU A 153 17.70 13.81 0.57
CA LEU A 153 16.93 13.54 1.78
C LEU A 153 17.72 13.82 3.07
N VAL A 154 19.00 13.51 3.09
CA VAL A 154 19.88 13.79 4.24
C VAL A 154 20.07 15.29 4.41
N SER A 155 20.16 16.06 3.32
CA SER A 155 20.33 17.51 3.37
C SER A 155 19.12 18.29 3.88
N ARG A 156 17.90 17.72 3.82
CA ARG A 156 16.68 18.39 4.30
C ARG A 156 16.76 18.67 5.80
N PRO A 157 16.49 19.91 6.24
CA PRO A 157 16.54 20.27 7.66
C PRO A 157 15.42 19.59 8.45
N GLY A 158 15.63 19.44 9.76
CA GLY A 158 14.62 18.89 10.67
C GLY A 158 14.67 17.37 10.83
N PRO A 159 13.73 16.82 11.63
CA PRO A 159 13.66 15.39 11.85
C PRO A 159 13.31 14.64 10.56
N PRO A 160 13.66 13.35 10.46
CA PRO A 160 13.26 12.52 9.34
C PRO A 160 11.73 12.35 9.26
N GLU A 161 11.18 12.52 8.07
CA GLU A 161 9.76 12.37 7.79
C GLU A 161 9.50 11.16 6.88
N TRP A 162 8.29 10.60 6.96
CA TRP A 162 7.86 9.49 6.11
C TRP A 162 7.69 9.89 4.64
N GLY A 163 6.96 10.96 4.36
CA GLY A 163 6.61 11.35 2.98
C GLY A 163 5.89 10.24 2.23
N THR A 164 6.03 10.22 0.90
CA THR A 164 5.56 9.12 0.05
C THR A 164 6.58 8.02 -0.14
N CYS A 165 6.07 6.83 -0.47
CA CYS A 165 6.82 5.66 -0.89
C CYS A 165 6.50 5.29 -2.34
N PHE A 166 6.94 6.16 -3.26
CA PHE A 166 6.61 6.15 -4.69
C PHE A 166 5.12 6.41 -5.00
#